data_AF-A0A091F5I8-F1
#
_entry.id   AF-A0A091F5I8-F1
#
_cell.length_a   1.000
_cell.length_b   1.000
_cell.length_c   1.000
_cell.angle_alpha   90.00
_cell.angle_beta   90.00
_cell.angle_gamma   90.00
#
_symmetry.space_group_name_H-M   'P 1'
#
loop_
_entity.id
_entity.type
_entity.pdbx_description
1 polymer ?
#
loop_
_entity_poly.entity_id
_entity_poly.type
_entity_poly.pdbx_seq_one_letter_code
_entity_poly.pdbx_strand_id
1 'polypeptide(L)' 'RFRLDIRRKFLAVRVVRHWHRLPREAVDAPSLEAFKARLNGALSNLV' A
#
# COMPACT_ATOMS: atom_id res chain seq x y z
N ARG A 1 -20.57 6.00 6.04
CA ARG A 1 -19.51 6.79 5.36
C ARG A 1 -18.36 7.22 6.28
N PHE A 2 -18.60 7.51 7.56
CA PHE A 2 -17.57 7.97 8.53
C PHE A 2 -16.46 6.95 8.86
N ARG A 3 -16.81 5.67 9.07
CA ARG A 3 -15.86 4.64 9.53
C ARG A 3 -14.80 4.27 8.47
N LEU A 4 -15.13 4.43 7.20
CA LEU A 4 -14.26 4.04 6.08
C LEU A 4 -13.16 5.07 5.85
N ASP A 5 -13.51 6.36 5.96
CA ASP A 5 -12.54 7.47 5.93
C ASP A 5 -11.55 7.41 7.09
N ILE A 6 -12.01 7.08 8.30
CA ILE A 6 -11.13 6.91 9.46
C ILE A 6 -10.17 5.73 9.25
N ARG A 7 -10.67 4.58 8.78
CA ARG A 7 -9.82 3.43 8.46
C ARG A 7 -8.80 3.76 7.37
N ARG A 8 -9.20 4.50 6.32
CA ARG A 8 -8.30 4.90 5.24
C ARG A 8 -7.17 5.80 5.74
N LYS A 9 -7.49 6.81 6.56
CA LYS A 9 -6.48 7.71 7.17
C LYS A 9 -5.55 6.96 8.15
N PHE A 10 -6.12 6.07 8.97
CA PHE A 10 -5.35 5.29 9.94
C PHE A 10 -4.43 4.27 9.26
N LEU A 11 -4.88 3.63 8.18
CA LEU A 11 -4.07 2.72 7.38
C LEU A 11 -2.91 3.47 6.72
N ALA A 12 -3.12 4.66 6.16
CA ALA A 12 -2.04 5.45 5.57
C ALA A 12 -0.94 5.78 6.61
N VAL A 13 -1.33 6.25 7.81
CA VAL A 13 -0.37 6.58 8.88
C VAL A 13 0.35 5.33 9.40
N ARG A 14 -0.37 4.22 9.57
CA ARG A 14 0.21 2.94 10.02
C ARG A 14 1.17 2.37 8.97
N VAL A 15 0.81 2.44 7.69
CA VAL A 15 1.65 1.99 6.58
C VAL A 15 2.92 2.84 6.51
N VAL A 16 2.83 4.17 6.53
CA VAL A 16 4.01 5.05 6.48
C VAL A 16 4.96 4.79 7.67
N ARG A 17 4.42 4.74 8.90
CA ARG A 17 5.23 4.46 10.10
C ARG A 17 5.85 3.07 10.08
N HIS A 18 5.17 2.09 9.51
CA HIS A 18 5.68 0.73 9.36
C HIS A 18 6.68 0.61 8.21
N TRP A 19 6.51 1.39 7.14
CA TRP A 19 7.41 1.45 5.98
C TRP A 19 8.81 1.92 6.37
N HIS A 20 8.90 2.91 7.28
CA HIS A 20 10.19 3.36 7.82
C HIS A 20 10.89 2.32 8.71
N ARG A 21 10.19 1.25 9.13
CA ARG A 21 10.73 0.16 9.95
C ARG A 21 10.84 -1.16 9.21
N LEU A 22 10.32 -1.25 7.99
CA LEU A 22 10.43 -2.43 7.15
C LEU A 22 11.84 -2.46 6.55
N PRO A 23 12.55 -3.59 6.63
CA PRO A 23 13.84 -3.72 5.97
C PRO A 23 13.66 -3.48 4.48
N ARG A 24 14.59 -2.74 3.86
CA ARG A 24 14.59 -2.49 2.41
C ARG A 24 14.48 -3.78 1.61
N GLU A 25 15.01 -4.90 2.12
CA GLU A 25 14.90 -6.22 1.52
C GLU A 25 13.46 -6.78 1.50
N ALA A 26 12.62 -6.43 2.48
CA ALA A 26 11.19 -6.77 2.46
C ALA A 26 10.39 -5.86 1.51
N VAL A 27 10.95 -4.69 1.19
CA VAL A 27 10.42 -3.74 0.20
C VAL A 27 10.88 -4.14 -1.22
N ASP A 28 12.10 -4.63 -1.43
CA ASP A 28 12.57 -5.11 -2.74
C ASP A 28 12.31 -6.61 -2.98
N ALA A 29 11.44 -7.23 -2.16
CA ALA A 29 11.02 -8.60 -2.39
C ALA A 29 10.16 -8.70 -3.67
N PRO A 30 10.23 -9.82 -4.42
CA PRO A 30 9.39 -10.06 -5.61
C PRO A 30 7.87 -9.84 -5.39
N SER A 31 7.42 -9.92 -4.13
CA SER A 31 6.06 -9.65 -3.71
C SER A 31 5.66 -8.17 -3.82
N LEU A 32 6.57 -7.20 -3.64
CA LEU A 32 6.24 -5.78 -3.78
C LEU A 32 6.11 -5.37 -5.24
N GLU A 33 7.01 -5.81 -6.11
CA GLU A 33 6.90 -5.54 -7.55
C GLU A 33 5.63 -6.18 -8.14
N ALA A 34 5.31 -7.42 -7.73
CA ALA A 34 4.03 -8.04 -8.07
C ALA A 34 2.82 -7.25 -7.50
N PHE A 35 2.94 -6.68 -6.30
CA PHE A 35 1.90 -5.85 -5.70
C PHE A 35 1.71 -4.51 -6.45
N LYS A 36 2.80 -3.83 -6.83
CA LYS A 36 2.76 -2.62 -7.65
C LYS A 36 2.17 -2.89 -9.03
N ALA A 37 2.54 -3.99 -9.69
CA ALA A 37 1.98 -4.38 -10.98
C ALA A 37 0.47 -4.62 -10.90
N ARG A 38 0.00 -5.31 -9.85
CA ARG A 38 -1.43 -5.53 -9.60
C ARG A 38 -2.19 -4.22 -9.30
N LEU A 39 -1.59 -3.32 -8.53
CA LEU A 39 -2.18 -2.01 -8.27
C LEU A 39 -2.24 -1.16 -9.54
N ASN A 40 -1.18 -1.14 -10.35
CA ASN A 40 -1.13 -0.39 -11.58
C ASN A 40 -2.17 -0.91 -12.60
N GLY A 41 -2.32 -2.23 -12.71
CA GLY A 41 -3.38 -2.85 -13.50
C GLY A 41 -4.78 -2.48 -12.99
N ALA A 42 -5.00 -2.54 -11.66
CA ALA A 42 -6.30 -2.18 -11.08
C ALA A 42 -6.65 -0.68 -11.24
N LEU A 43 -5.65 0.21 -11.16
CA LEU A 43 -5.84 1.65 -11.38
C LEU A 43 -6.06 1.98 -12.87
N SER A 44 -5.40 1.27 -13.78
CA SER A 44 -5.63 1.42 -15.23
C SER A 44 -7.04 0.96 -15.64
N ASN A 45 -7.64 0.03 -14.90
CA ASN A 45 -9.01 -0.46 -15.12
C ASN A 45 -10.09 0.44 -14.50
N LEU A 46 -9.71 1.53 -13.82
CA LEU A 46 -10.63 2.50 -13.22
C LEU A 46 -10.87 3.74 -14.12
N VAL A 47 -10.26 3.78 -15.32
CA VAL A 47 -10.51 4.78 -16.38
C VAL A 47 -11.65 4.34 -17.27
#